data_AF-A0A956DHT7-F1
#
_entry.id   AF-A0A956DHT7-F1
#
_cell.length_a   1.000
_cell.length_b   1.000
_cell.length_c   1.000
_cell.angle_alpha   90.00
_cell.angle_beta   90.00
_cell.angle_gamma   90.00
#
_symmetry.space_group_name_H-M   'P 1'
#
loop_
_entity.id
_entity.type
_entity.pdbx_description
1 polymer ?
#
loop_
_entity_poly.entity_id
_entity_poly.type
_entity_poly.pdbx_seq_one_letter_code
_entity_poly.pdbx_strand_id
1 'polypeptide(L)'
;RSDIFALGACFFEALTGQSAFDRGSEAQTVAAILFEDQPLSPRAVRADVPEALDDLVRHALARGPEDRSTAAAFRRELEAWLVGRGRDVEDAELAAFLDIAFGERRSLAPPLDRTPLEAAPRPDAVTTAAVGAELDDVVEAMEAAARRKRTFIVLLAVLAILAAGGGVAWKLTQPAPEPLPSRSTQPS
;
A
#
# COMPACT_ATOMS: atom_id res chain seq x y z
N ARG A 1 1.76 17.20 1.04
CA ARG A 1 1.26 16.92 -0.33
C ARG A 1 -0.02 16.08 -0.25
N SER A 2 -1.12 16.66 0.24
CA SER A 2 -2.43 15.99 0.37
C SER A 2 -3.12 15.82 -0.98
N ASP A 3 -3.07 16.85 -1.83
CA ASP A 3 -3.83 16.88 -3.09
C ASP A 3 -3.37 15.80 -4.07
N ILE A 4 -2.07 15.48 -4.08
CA ILE A 4 -1.52 14.38 -4.90
C ILE A 4 -1.99 13.03 -4.40
N PHE A 5 -2.11 12.86 -3.08
CA PHE A 5 -2.64 11.62 -2.52
C PHE A 5 -4.11 11.44 -2.90
N ALA A 6 -4.92 12.51 -2.74
CA ALA A 6 -6.32 12.50 -3.18
C ALA A 6 -6.45 12.25 -4.69
N LEU A 7 -5.63 12.90 -5.51
CA LEU A 7 -5.58 12.67 -6.96
C LEU A 7 -5.22 11.22 -7.28
N GLY A 8 -4.22 10.64 -6.60
CA GLY A 8 -3.83 9.24 -6.77
C GLY A 8 -4.97 8.27 -6.44
N ALA A 9 -5.75 8.55 -5.38
CA ALA A 9 -6.89 7.74 -5.00
C ALA A 9 -8.02 7.82 -6.05
N CYS A 10 -8.36 9.02 -6.50
CA CYS A 10 -9.33 9.23 -7.57
C CYS A 10 -8.86 8.59 -8.89
N PHE A 11 -7.56 8.65 -9.18
CA PHE A 11 -7.00 8.09 -10.41
C PHE A 11 -7.00 6.56 -10.37
N PHE A 12 -6.68 5.95 -9.23
CA PHE A 12 -6.88 4.52 -9.01
C PHE A 12 -8.33 4.11 -9.30
N GLU A 13 -9.29 4.86 -8.75
CA GLU A 13 -10.70 4.56 -8.93
C GLU A 13 -11.16 4.76 -10.37
N ALA A 14 -10.69 5.81 -11.06
CA ALA A 14 -10.97 6.00 -12.48
C ALA A 14 -10.43 4.85 -13.35
N LEU A 15 -9.29 4.26 -12.94
CA LEU A 15 -8.70 3.12 -13.65
C LEU A 15 -9.36 1.79 -13.31
N THR A 16 -9.91 1.61 -12.11
CA THR A 16 -10.35 0.28 -11.65
C THR A 16 -11.86 0.17 -11.46
N GLY A 17 -12.55 1.30 -11.31
CA GLY A 17 -13.94 1.38 -10.86
C GLY A 17 -14.13 1.08 -9.37
N GLN A 18 -13.04 0.96 -8.60
CA GLN A 18 -13.07 0.64 -7.17
C GLN A 18 -12.24 1.65 -6.37
N SER A 19 -12.64 1.95 -5.13
CA SER A 19 -11.85 2.80 -4.25
C SER A 19 -10.56 2.09 -3.81
N ALA A 20 -9.44 2.82 -3.80
CA ALA A 20 -8.13 2.28 -3.43
C ALA A 20 -8.07 1.76 -1.97
N PHE A 21 -8.88 2.35 -1.09
CA PHE A 21 -8.82 2.10 0.35
C PHE A 21 -10.11 1.54 0.94
N ASP A 22 -11.14 1.24 0.13
CA ASP A 22 -12.37 0.67 0.66
C ASP A 22 -12.11 -0.71 1.27
N ARG A 23 -12.47 -0.87 2.54
CA ARG A 23 -12.37 -2.11 3.32
C ARG A 23 -13.73 -2.57 3.87
N GLY A 24 -14.83 -1.97 3.43
CA GLY A 24 -16.19 -2.35 3.84
C GLY A 24 -16.67 -1.72 5.16
N SER A 25 -15.81 -1.05 5.91
CA SER A 25 -16.20 -0.12 6.99
C SER A 25 -15.36 1.15 6.98
N GLU A 26 -15.90 2.24 7.54
CA GLU A 26 -15.20 3.53 7.61
C GLU A 26 -13.92 3.42 8.45
N ALA A 27 -13.98 2.79 9.63
CA ALA A 27 -12.83 2.60 10.49
C ALA A 27 -11.71 1.79 9.80
N GLN A 28 -12.06 0.73 9.06
CA GLN A 28 -11.07 -0.07 8.32
C GLN A 28 -10.50 0.69 7.11
N THR A 29 -11.30 1.51 6.45
CA THR A 29 -10.85 2.39 5.35
C THR A 29 -9.85 3.43 5.87
N VAL A 30 -10.16 4.09 6.99
CA VAL A 30 -9.24 5.05 7.62
C VAL A 30 -7.97 4.34 8.08
N ALA A 31 -8.09 3.17 8.70
CA ALA A 31 -6.93 2.37 9.08
C ALA A 31 -6.08 1.98 7.85
N ALA A 32 -6.69 1.63 6.72
CA ALA A 32 -5.96 1.36 5.48
C ALA A 32 -5.19 2.60 5.00
N ILE A 33 -5.82 3.77 4.98
CA ILE A 33 -5.17 5.04 4.61
C ILE A 33 -3.99 5.36 5.54
N LEU A 34 -4.16 5.13 6.85
CA LEU A 34 -3.17 5.51 7.87
C LEU A 34 -2.05 4.48 8.04
N PHE A 35 -2.31 3.20 7.79
CA PHE A 35 -1.42 2.12 8.22
C PHE A 35 -1.02 1.12 7.14
N GLU A 36 -1.60 1.14 5.94
CA GLU A 36 -1.06 0.34 4.83
C GLU A 36 0.13 1.05 4.16
N ASP A 37 1.23 0.31 3.95
CA ASP A 37 2.45 0.87 3.36
C ASP A 37 2.30 1.20 1.88
N GLN A 38 1.45 0.44 1.19
CA GLN A 38 1.17 0.63 -0.23
C GLN A 38 -0.27 0.15 -0.51
N PRO A 39 -1.09 0.97 -1.20
CA PRO A 39 -2.41 0.54 -1.64
C PRO A 39 -2.30 -0.60 -2.65
N LEU A 40 -3.42 -1.28 -2.91
CA LEU A 40 -3.52 -2.24 -4.00
C LEU A 40 -3.02 -1.63 -5.30
N SER A 41 -2.30 -2.43 -6.09
CA SER A 41 -1.96 -2.06 -7.46
C SER A 41 -3.25 -2.05 -8.31
N PRO A 42 -3.51 -1.01 -9.11
CA PRO A 42 -4.54 -1.03 -10.14
C PRO A 42 -4.54 -2.30 -11.00
N ARG A 43 -3.36 -2.86 -11.29
CA ARG A 43 -3.21 -4.09 -12.09
C ARG A 43 -3.69 -5.34 -11.38
N ALA A 44 -3.68 -5.34 -10.04
CA ALA A 44 -4.24 -6.43 -9.25
C ALA A 44 -5.78 -6.47 -9.35
N VAL A 45 -6.41 -5.32 -9.59
CA VAL A 45 -7.87 -5.21 -9.80
C VAL A 45 -8.23 -5.37 -11.28
N ARG A 46 -7.50 -4.70 -12.17
CA ARG A 46 -7.73 -4.69 -13.61
C ARG A 46 -6.42 -4.91 -14.36
N ALA A 47 -6.17 -6.15 -14.77
CA ALA A 47 -4.88 -6.59 -15.32
C ALA A 47 -4.46 -5.90 -16.63
N ASP A 48 -5.41 -5.31 -17.36
CA ASP A 48 -5.16 -4.55 -18.60
C ASP A 48 -4.61 -3.13 -18.35
N VAL A 49 -4.56 -2.68 -17.09
CA VAL A 49 -3.98 -1.39 -16.72
C VAL A 49 -2.50 -1.38 -17.08
N PRO A 50 -2.04 -0.40 -17.88
CA PRO A 50 -0.64 -0.28 -18.24
C PRO A 50 0.26 0.01 -17.03
N GLU A 51 1.44 -0.60 -17.01
CA GLU A 51 2.43 -0.48 -15.94
C GLU A 51 2.77 0.97 -15.57
N ALA A 52 2.97 1.83 -16.57
CA ALA A 52 3.27 3.23 -16.33
C ALA A 52 2.16 3.99 -15.57
N LEU A 53 0.89 3.58 -15.71
CA LEU A 53 -0.22 4.18 -14.95
C LEU A 53 -0.29 3.62 -13.53
N ASP A 54 0.02 2.33 -13.36
CA ASP A 54 0.18 1.67 -12.06
C ASP A 54 1.28 2.37 -11.23
N ASP A 55 2.42 2.66 -11.87
CA ASP A 55 3.52 3.40 -11.25
C ASP A 55 3.13 4.83 -10.85
N LEU A 56 2.36 5.54 -11.68
CA LEU A 56 1.86 6.87 -11.35
C LEU A 56 0.99 6.85 -10.09
N VAL A 57 0.05 5.90 -10.01
CA VAL A 57 -0.80 5.71 -8.81
C VAL A 57 0.06 5.38 -7.59
N ARG A 58 1.02 4.46 -7.75
CA ARG A 58 1.92 4.00 -6.70
C ARG A 58 2.73 5.16 -6.10
N HIS A 59 3.28 6.04 -6.91
CA HIS A 59 4.02 7.21 -6.42
C HIS A 59 3.09 8.26 -5.81
N ALA A 60 1.91 8.49 -6.38
CA ALA A 60 0.94 9.45 -5.84
C ALA A 60 0.43 9.04 -4.44
N LEU A 61 0.26 7.74 -4.20
CA LEU A 61 -0.23 7.16 -2.96
C LEU A 61 0.87 6.72 -1.99
N ALA A 62 2.11 7.17 -2.17
CA ALA A 62 3.18 6.89 -1.24
C ALA A 62 2.84 7.41 0.17
N ARG A 63 3.16 6.63 1.21
CA ARG A 63 2.89 6.97 2.60
C ARG A 63 3.54 8.31 2.99
N GLY A 64 4.85 8.42 2.74
CA GLY A 64 5.62 9.62 3.03
C GLY A 64 5.27 10.76 2.06
N PRO A 65 4.95 11.97 2.53
CA PRO A 65 4.64 13.09 1.64
C PRO A 65 5.82 13.50 0.75
N GLU A 66 7.05 13.20 1.16
CA GLU A 66 8.27 13.47 0.38
C GLU A 66 8.50 12.46 -0.75
N ASP A 67 8.02 11.23 -0.55
CA ASP A 67 8.07 10.14 -1.52
C ASP A 67 7.00 10.29 -2.62
N ARG A 68 6.02 11.18 -2.40
CA ARG A 68 4.94 11.47 -3.36
C ARG A 68 5.44 12.34 -4.50
N SER A 69 4.96 12.06 -5.71
CA SER A 69 5.18 12.91 -6.89
C SER A 69 4.75 14.36 -6.62
N THR A 70 5.40 15.33 -7.25
CA THR A 70 4.83 16.68 -7.35
C THR A 70 3.71 16.68 -8.39
N ALA A 71 2.79 17.65 -8.32
CA ALA A 71 1.77 17.84 -9.36
C ALA A 71 2.39 18.01 -10.75
N ALA A 72 3.48 18.78 -10.84
CA ALA A 72 4.22 18.97 -12.08
C ALA A 72 4.87 17.68 -12.60
N ALA A 73 5.41 16.83 -11.72
CA ALA A 73 5.98 15.54 -12.12
C ALA A 73 4.90 14.56 -12.59
N PHE A 74 3.82 14.43 -11.82
CA PHE A 74 2.68 13.58 -12.17
C PHE A 74 2.09 13.95 -13.53
N ARG A 75 1.84 15.25 -13.76
CA ARG A 75 1.34 15.76 -15.05
C ARG A 75 2.29 15.41 -16.19
N ARG A 76 3.58 15.71 -16.04
CA ARG A 76 4.59 15.46 -17.08
C ARG A 76 4.68 13.97 -17.44
N GLU A 77 4.66 13.09 -16.45
CA GLU A 77 4.71 11.64 -16.66
C GLU A 77 3.45 11.12 -17.37
N LEU A 78 2.27 11.63 -17.00
CA LEU A 78 1.02 11.29 -17.66
C LEU A 78 0.97 11.81 -19.11
N GLU A 79 1.40 13.05 -19.36
CA GLU A 79 1.51 13.62 -20.70
C GLU A 79 2.49 12.82 -21.58
N ALA A 80 3.66 12.48 -21.05
CA ALA A 80 4.63 11.65 -21.76
C ALA A 80 4.05 10.28 -22.14
N TRP A 81 3.25 9.69 -21.25
CA TRP A 81 2.55 8.43 -21.51
C TRP A 81 1.47 8.55 -22.60
N LEU A 82 0.75 9.68 -22.66
CA LEU A 82 -0.25 9.97 -23.69
C LEU A 82 0.39 10.17 -25.06
N VAL A 83 1.44 10.99 -25.13
CA VAL A 83 2.20 11.25 -26.37
C VAL A 83 2.80 9.94 -26.90
N GLY A 84 3.33 9.08 -26.03
CA GLY A 84 3.84 7.76 -26.40
C GLY A 84 2.80 6.82 -27.04
N ARG A 85 1.50 7.12 -26.88
CA ARG A 85 0.38 6.41 -27.54
C ARG A 85 -0.14 7.11 -28.79
N GLY A 86 0.48 8.20 -29.23
CA GLY A 86 0.00 9.03 -30.33
C GLY A 86 -1.32 9.75 -29.99
N ARG A 87 -1.58 9.99 -28.70
CA ARG A 87 -2.74 10.72 -28.22
C ARG A 87 -2.29 12.09 -27.75
N ASP A 88 -2.42 13.08 -28.61
CA ASP A 88 -2.40 14.48 -28.20
C ASP A 88 -3.82 14.83 -27.75
N VAL A 89 -4.05 14.85 -26.44
CA VAL A 89 -5.37 15.22 -25.89
C VAL A 89 -5.37 16.73 -25.72
N GLU A 90 -5.98 17.42 -26.67
CA GLU A 90 -6.20 18.86 -26.57
C GLU A 90 -7.28 19.17 -25.53
N ASP A 91 -7.13 20.30 -24.82
CA ASP A 91 -8.08 20.73 -23.78
C ASP A 91 -9.53 20.78 -24.30
N ALA A 92 -9.71 21.15 -25.58
CA ALA A 92 -11.00 21.19 -26.23
C ALA A 92 -11.65 19.79 -26.39
N GLU A 93 -10.85 18.76 -26.70
CA GLU A 93 -11.33 17.39 -26.84
C GLU A 93 -11.73 16.82 -25.48
N LEU A 94 -10.92 17.07 -24.45
CA LEU A 94 -11.26 16.71 -23.07
C LEU A 94 -12.53 17.42 -22.59
N ALA A 95 -12.66 18.72 -22.84
CA ALA A 95 -13.85 19.49 -22.49
C ALA A 95 -15.11 18.91 -23.17
N ALA A 96 -15.03 18.61 -24.47
CA ALA A 96 -16.13 18.00 -25.21
C ALA A 96 -16.49 16.62 -24.63
N PHE A 97 -15.49 15.79 -24.31
CA PHE A 97 -15.73 14.49 -23.66
C PHE A 97 -16.42 14.64 -22.30
N LEU A 98 -15.97 15.58 -21.46
CA LEU A 98 -16.57 15.82 -20.16
C LEU A 98 -18.01 16.33 -20.27
N ASP A 99 -18.32 17.14 -21.27
CA ASP A 99 -19.70 17.57 -21.57
C ASP A 99 -20.57 16.40 -22.00
N ILE A 100 -20.05 15.49 -22.82
CA ILE A 100 -20.78 14.29 -23.22
C ILE A 100 -21.01 13.36 -22.01
N ALA A 101 -19.96 13.08 -21.24
CA ALA A 101 -20.01 12.11 -20.14
C ALA A 101 -20.72 12.62 -18.87
N PHE A 102 -20.70 13.94 -18.65
CA PHE A 102 -21.18 14.54 -17.41
C PHE A 102 -22.06 15.78 -17.58
N GLY A 103 -22.29 16.28 -18.79
CA GLY A 103 -22.98 17.56 -19.02
C GLY A 103 -24.40 17.60 -18.47
N GLU A 104 -25.17 16.51 -18.63
CA GLU A 104 -26.53 16.43 -18.10
C GLU A 104 -26.52 16.47 -16.55
N ARG A 105 -25.68 15.65 -15.90
CA ARG A 105 -25.51 15.67 -14.44
C ARG A 105 -25.03 17.02 -13.92
N ARG A 106 -24.17 17.70 -14.67
CA ARG A 106 -23.66 19.03 -14.31
C ARG A 106 -24.74 20.10 -14.43
N SER A 107 -25.61 20.00 -15.43
CA SER A 107 -26.75 20.91 -15.61
C SER A 107 -27.84 20.73 -14.55
N LEU A 108 -27.98 19.51 -14.04
CA LEU A 108 -28.92 19.16 -12.97
C LEU A 108 -28.34 19.38 -11.56
N ALA A 109 -27.01 19.49 -11.43
CA ALA A 109 -26.37 19.77 -10.17
C ALA A 109 -26.74 21.19 -9.71
N PRO A 110 -27.12 21.37 -8.42
CA PRO A 110 -27.30 22.71 -7.88
C PRO A 110 -26.00 23.51 -8.11
N PRO A 111 -26.10 24.83 -8.38
CA PRO A 111 -24.92 25.67 -8.50
C PRO A 111 -24.02 25.44 -7.30
N LEU A 112 -22.74 25.12 -7.54
CA LEU A 112 -21.78 24.99 -6.45
C LEU A 112 -21.80 26.29 -5.66
N ASP A 113 -22.14 26.18 -4.37
CA ASP A 113 -22.11 27.32 -3.49
C ASP A 113 -20.66 27.80 -3.39
N ARG A 114 -20.42 29.00 -3.94
CA ARG A 114 -19.10 29.63 -3.97
C ARG A 114 -18.89 30.54 -2.78
N THR A 115 -19.84 30.59 -1.84
CA THR A 115 -19.54 31.18 -0.55
C THR A 115 -18.30 30.49 -0.01
N PRO A 116 -17.27 31.25 0.41
CA PRO A 116 -16.14 30.66 1.12
C PRO A 116 -16.74 29.79 2.21
N LEU A 117 -16.28 28.53 2.29
CA LEU A 117 -16.72 27.61 3.34
C LEU A 117 -16.37 28.28 4.68
N GLU A 118 -17.32 29.02 5.24
CA GLU A 118 -17.23 29.59 6.57
C GLU A 118 -16.97 28.40 7.46
N ALA A 119 -15.80 28.39 8.13
CA ALA A 119 -15.17 27.21 8.70
C ALA A 119 -16.25 26.25 9.20
N ALA A 120 -16.48 25.17 8.43
CA ALA A 120 -17.58 24.26 8.69
C ALA A 120 -17.62 23.95 10.20
N PRO A 121 -18.80 23.91 10.83
CA PRO A 121 -18.89 23.57 12.24
C PRO A 121 -18.00 22.36 12.47
N ARG A 122 -16.98 22.51 13.33
CA ARG A 122 -16.08 21.40 13.62
C ARG A 122 -16.98 20.23 13.98
N PRO A 123 -16.79 19.05 13.36
CA PRO A 123 -17.68 17.92 13.58
C PRO A 123 -17.90 17.79 15.07
N ASP A 124 -19.18 17.78 15.49
CA ASP A 124 -19.55 17.77 16.90
C ASP A 124 -18.71 16.71 17.60
N ALA A 125 -18.24 17.01 18.81
CA ALA A 125 -17.29 16.15 19.53
C ALA A 125 -17.76 14.69 19.61
N VAL A 126 -19.06 14.44 19.53
CA VAL A 126 -19.69 13.12 19.49
C VAL A 126 -19.32 12.32 18.23
N THR A 127 -19.39 12.90 17.03
CA THR A 127 -19.03 12.21 15.77
C THR A 127 -17.53 11.95 15.71
N THR A 128 -16.72 12.91 16.16
CA THR A 128 -15.26 12.75 16.21
C THR A 128 -14.84 11.72 17.28
N ALA A 129 -15.52 11.67 18.42
CA ALA A 129 -15.24 10.70 19.48
C ALA A 129 -15.70 9.29 19.11
N ALA A 130 -16.82 9.13 18.42
CA ALA A 130 -17.29 7.82 17.97
C ALA A 130 -16.34 7.21 16.94
N VAL A 131 -15.95 7.98 15.92
CA VAL A 131 -14.95 7.57 14.94
C VAL A 131 -13.58 7.35 15.60
N GLY A 132 -13.22 8.19 16.57
CA GLY A 132 -12.00 8.04 17.37
C GLY A 132 -11.96 6.74 18.17
N ALA A 133 -13.05 6.37 18.86
CA ALA A 133 -13.13 5.14 19.63
C ALA A 133 -13.04 3.88 18.75
N GLU A 134 -13.75 3.86 17.61
CA GLU A 134 -13.61 2.76 16.64
C GLU A 134 -12.19 2.67 16.05
N LEU A 135 -11.55 3.82 15.80
CA LEU A 135 -10.17 3.86 15.34
C LEU A 135 -9.20 3.34 16.40
N ASP A 136 -9.37 3.74 17.67
CA ASP A 136 -8.53 3.29 18.77
C ASP A 136 -8.62 1.76 18.93
N ASP A 137 -9.83 1.18 18.85
CA ASP A 137 -10.03 -0.27 18.90
C ASP A 137 -9.33 -0.99 17.72
N VAL A 138 -9.44 -0.45 16.51
CA VAL A 138 -8.79 -1.01 15.31
C VAL A 138 -7.26 -0.87 15.40
N VAL A 139 -6.76 0.28 15.84
CA VAL A 139 -5.33 0.53 16.04
C VAL A 139 -4.78 -0.40 17.10
N GLU A 140 -5.45 -0.55 18.24
CA GLU A 140 -5.02 -1.44 19.32
C GLU A 140 -5.00 -2.91 18.85
N ALA A 141 -6.02 -3.33 18.11
CA ALA A 141 -6.07 -4.67 17.52
C ALA A 141 -4.92 -4.92 16.52
N MET A 142 -4.62 -3.94 15.66
CA MET A 142 -3.52 -4.01 14.70
C MET A 142 -2.14 -4.00 15.38
N GLU A 143 -1.94 -3.14 16.38
CA GLU A 143 -0.71 -3.14 17.16
C GLU A 143 -0.52 -4.45 17.92
N ALA A 144 -1.59 -5.02 18.48
CA ALA A 144 -1.55 -6.32 19.13
C ALA A 144 -1.18 -7.44 18.14
N ALA A 145 -1.64 -7.37 16.90
CA ALA A 145 -1.24 -8.29 15.83
C ALA A 145 0.24 -8.11 15.43
N ALA A 146 0.71 -6.87 15.28
CA ALA A 146 2.10 -6.56 14.97
C ALA A 146 3.05 -7.01 16.09
N ARG A 147 2.69 -6.78 17.36
CA ARG A 147 3.41 -7.29 18.55
C ARG A 147 3.52 -8.81 18.51
N ARG A 148 2.41 -9.52 18.27
CA ARG A 148 2.40 -11.00 18.12
C ARG A 148 3.37 -11.48 17.04
N LYS A 149 3.35 -10.85 15.86
CA LYS A 149 4.25 -11.20 14.76
C LYS A 149 5.72 -10.96 15.10
N ARG A 150 6.05 -9.84 15.75
CA ARG A 150 7.42 -9.53 16.23
C ARG A 150 7.88 -10.55 17.28
N THR A 151 7.04 -10.86 18.28
CA THR A 151 7.36 -11.88 19.29
C THR A 151 7.60 -13.24 18.65
N PHE A 152 6.79 -13.62 17.67
CA PHE A 152 6.98 -14.88 16.94
C PHE A 152 8.30 -14.92 16.17
N ILE A 153 8.67 -13.83 15.48
CA ILE A 153 9.95 -13.70 14.78
C ILE A 153 11.13 -13.80 15.76
N VAL A 154 11.04 -13.14 16.92
CA VAL A 154 12.09 -13.21 17.96
C VAL A 154 12.21 -14.63 18.52
N LEU A 155 11.09 -15.30 18.80
CA LEU A 155 11.11 -16.70 19.27
C LEU A 155 11.72 -17.64 18.23
N LEU A 156 11.39 -17.47 16.95
CA LEU A 156 12.01 -18.23 15.86
C LEU A 156 13.51 -17.96 15.75
N ALA A 157 13.94 -16.71 15.87
CA ALA A 157 15.36 -16.35 15.85
C ALA A 157 16.12 -16.97 17.03
N VAL A 158 15.55 -16.92 18.24
CA VAL A 158 16.11 -17.57 19.43
C VAL A 158 16.19 -19.09 19.24
N LEU A 159 15.13 -19.72 18.74
CA LEU A 159 15.12 -21.16 18.46
C LEU A 159 16.20 -21.55 17.43
N ALA A 160 16.36 -20.75 16.37
CA ALA A 160 17.41 -20.97 15.37
C ALA A 160 18.82 -20.84 15.95
N ILE A 161 19.06 -19.85 16.83
CA ILE A 161 20.34 -19.68 17.54
C ILE A 161 20.61 -20.88 18.45
N LEU A 162 19.60 -21.35 19.20
CA LEU A 162 19.73 -22.52 20.07
C LEU A 162 19.99 -23.81 19.27
N ALA A 163 19.33 -24.00 18.13
CA ALA A 163 19.55 -25.14 17.25
C ALA A 163 20.97 -25.13 16.66
N ALA A 164 21.47 -23.96 16.23
CA ALA A 164 22.83 -23.80 15.74
C ALA A 164 23.88 -24.05 16.85
N GLY A 165 23.65 -23.52 18.06
CA GLY A 165 24.53 -23.74 19.22
C GLY A 165 24.54 -25.20 19.68
N GLY A 166 23.38 -25.86 19.71
CA GLY A 166 23.25 -27.28 20.04
C GLY A 166 23.94 -28.18 19.01
N GLY A 167 23.88 -27.84 17.73
CA GLY A 167 24.59 -28.57 16.66
C GLY A 167 26.11 -28.52 16.79
N VAL A 168 26.67 -27.39 17.24
CA VAL A 168 28.12 -27.25 17.47
C VAL A 168 28.57 -28.06 18.69
N ALA A 169 27.82 -28.00 19.80
CA ALA A 169 28.11 -28.79 21.00
C ALA A 169 28.02 -30.30 20.75
N TRP A 170 27.02 -30.74 19.98
CA TRP A 170 26.85 -32.13 19.58
C TRP A 170 27.99 -32.64 18.69
N LYS A 171 28.49 -31.80 17.77
CA LYS A 171 29.61 -32.15 16.89
C LYS A 171 30.94 -32.28 17.63
N LEU A 172 31.12 -31.53 18.73
CA LEU A 172 32.32 -31.58 19.57
C LEU A 172 32.32 -32.73 20.59
N THR A 173 31.18 -33.39 20.80
CA THR A 173 31.04 -34.55 21.71
C THR A 173 31.03 -35.89 20.98
N GLN A 174 31.19 -35.92 19.66
CA GLN A 174 31.29 -37.19 18.93
C GLN A 174 32.66 -37.84 19.21
N PRO A 175 32.70 -39.09 19.72
CA PRO A 175 33.94 -39.82 19.92
C PRO A 175 34.60 -40.12 18.56
N ALA A 176 35.93 -40.00 18.50
CA ALA A 176 36.71 -40.15 17.27
C ALA A 176 36.50 -41.54 16.61
N PRO A 177 36.43 -41.62 15.27
CA PRO A 177 36.29 -42.90 14.58
C PRO A 177 37.49 -43.80 14.86
N GLU A 178 37.20 -45.03 15.26
CA GLU A 178 38.19 -46.06 15.60
C GLU A 178 39.15 -46.31 14.42
N PRO A 179 40.47 -46.29 14.62
CA PRO A 179 41.41 -46.56 13.54
C PRO A 179 41.28 -48.02 13.09
N LEU A 180 41.12 -48.21 11.77
CA LEU A 180 40.97 -49.51 11.13
C LEU A 180 42.13 -50.45 11.51
N PRO A 181 41.87 -51.74 11.78
CA PRO A 181 42.90 -52.70 12.14
C PRO A 181 43.88 -52.88 10.97
N SER A 182 45.17 -52.76 11.27
CA SER A 182 46.26 -53.05 10.35
C SER A 182 46.21 -54.53 9.96
N ARG A 183 45.99 -54.79 8.67
CA ARG A 183 46.19 -56.12 8.09
C ARG A 183 47.67 -56.48 8.19
N SER A 184 48.04 -57.25 9.20
CA SER A 184 49.28 -58.02 9.19
C SER A 184 49.05 -59.33 8.44
N THR A 185 49.87 -59.49 7.41
CA THR A 185 50.08 -60.69 6.62
C THR A 185 50.58 -61.85 7.49
N GLN A 186 49.95 -63.02 7.41
CA GLN A 186 50.56 -64.29 7.85
C GLN A 186 51.26 -64.96 6.66
N PRO A 187 52.50 -65.47 6.82
CA PRO A 187 53.09 -66.41 5.87
C PRO A 187 52.71 -67.86 6.23
N SER A 188 52.59 -68.70 5.20
CA SER A 188 52.51 -70.17 5.29
C SER A 188 53.88 -70.80 5.09
#